data_AF-A0A818FQR7-F1
#
_entry.id   AF-A0A818FQR7-F1
#
_cell.length_a   1.000
_cell.length_b   1.000
_cell.length_c   1.000
_cell.angle_alpha   90.00
_cell.angle_beta   90.00
_cell.angle_gamma   90.00
#
_symmetry.space_group_name_H-M   'P 1'
#
loop_
_entity.id
_entity.type
_entity.pdbx_description
1 polymer ?
#
loop_
_entity_poly.entity_id
_entity_poly.type
_entity_poly.pdbx_seq_one_letter_code
_entity_poly.pdbx_strand_id
1 'polypeptide(L)'
;MVDSQVDYGIQLEADSVVNWNIDVLFDVIHDWPYPLPLAPRHPDDPMNYARFLKIFHLNLADRTIPYVHAQFSWNYRAYPFLRHALALMRQGYFKGANFDETGINILLWQAKANHTLCQVDPYFDYLSEIIWDYLGLFGIIWDYLGLFGII
;
A
#
# COMPACT_ATOMS: atom_id res chain seq x y z
N MET A 1 -9.96 5.35 -12.88
CA MET A 1 -9.57 4.14 -12.13
C MET A 1 -10.78 3.36 -11.65
N VAL A 2 -11.63 3.89 -10.77
CA VAL A 2 -12.75 3.08 -10.23
C VAL A 2 -13.86 2.75 -11.23
N ASP A 3 -13.89 3.45 -12.36
CA ASP A 3 -14.78 3.16 -13.49
C ASP A 3 -14.00 2.76 -14.76
N SER A 4 -12.71 2.41 -14.64
CA SER A 4 -11.93 1.91 -15.79
C SER A 4 -12.17 0.43 -16.03
N GLN A 5 -12.02 -0.01 -17.28
CA GLN A 5 -12.04 -1.43 -17.69
C GLN A 5 -10.70 -2.15 -17.45
N VAL A 6 -9.87 -1.60 -16.56
CA VAL A 6 -8.54 -2.15 -16.24
C VAL A 6 -8.68 -3.07 -15.04
N ASP A 7 -8.04 -4.23 -15.02
CA ASP A 7 -8.19 -5.17 -13.89
C ASP A 7 -7.21 -4.91 -12.75
N TYR A 8 -6.13 -4.18 -13.01
CA TYR A 8 -5.12 -3.85 -12.02
C TYR A 8 -4.19 -2.73 -12.48
N GLY A 9 -3.52 -2.08 -11.54
CA GLY A 9 -2.66 -0.95 -11.86
C GLY A 9 -1.79 -0.49 -10.71
N ILE A 10 -0.93 0.47 -11.04
CA ILE A 10 -0.06 1.16 -10.09
C ILE A 10 -0.42 2.64 -10.17
N GLN A 11 -0.81 3.22 -9.04
CA GLN A 11 -0.92 4.67 -8.90
C GLN A 11 0.44 5.20 -8.45
N LEU A 12 0.99 6.12 -9.21
CA LEU A 12 2.23 6.85 -8.91
C LEU A 12 1.94 8.32 -8.71
N GLU A 13 2.81 9.00 -7.98
CA GLU A 13 2.79 10.46 -7.88
C GLU A 13 3.43 11.08 -9.13
N ALA A 14 3.04 12.30 -9.47
CA ALA A 14 3.48 12.94 -10.72
C ALA A 14 4.97 13.31 -10.69
N ASP A 15 5.54 13.44 -9.51
CA ASP A 15 6.95 13.68 -9.27
C ASP A 15 7.78 12.39 -9.24
N SER A 16 7.15 11.19 -9.29
CA SER A 16 7.86 9.92 -9.11
C SER A 16 8.76 9.56 -10.29
N VAL A 17 9.95 9.02 -10.00
CA VAL A 17 10.86 8.43 -10.99
C VAL A 17 10.86 6.91 -10.82
N VAL A 18 10.39 6.19 -11.84
CA VAL A 18 10.37 4.72 -11.82
C VAL A 18 11.70 4.13 -12.26
N ASN A 19 12.09 3.02 -11.64
CA ASN A 19 13.26 2.26 -12.08
C ASN A 19 12.88 1.27 -13.21
N TRP A 20 13.89 0.67 -13.83
CA TRP A 20 13.74 -0.26 -14.95
C TRP A 20 12.96 -1.55 -14.62
N ASN A 21 12.80 -1.87 -13.33
CA ASN A 21 12.20 -3.11 -12.85
C ASN A 21 10.81 -2.91 -12.23
N ILE A 22 10.16 -1.78 -12.54
CA ILE A 22 8.83 -1.46 -12.01
C ILE A 22 7.78 -2.51 -12.39
N ASP A 23 8.01 -3.25 -13.48
CA ASP A 23 7.08 -4.26 -13.98
C ASP A 23 6.88 -5.44 -13.02
N VAL A 24 7.85 -5.72 -12.15
CA VAL A 24 7.70 -6.75 -11.08
C VAL A 24 6.53 -6.43 -10.16
N LEU A 25 6.17 -5.15 -9.98
CA LEU A 25 4.98 -4.81 -9.20
C LEU A 25 3.70 -5.30 -9.85
N PHE A 26 3.62 -5.40 -11.19
CA PHE A 26 2.47 -5.95 -11.89
C PHE A 26 2.33 -7.47 -11.66
N ASP A 27 3.45 -8.20 -11.61
CA ASP A 27 3.44 -9.63 -11.29
C ASP A 27 2.89 -9.86 -9.86
N VAL A 28 3.33 -9.03 -8.90
CA VAL A 28 2.86 -9.11 -7.50
C VAL A 28 1.36 -8.87 -7.37
N ILE A 29 0.84 -7.83 -8.04
CA ILE A 29 -0.57 -7.43 -7.91
C ILE A 29 -1.54 -8.24 -8.76
N HIS A 30 -1.07 -8.85 -9.85
CA HIS A 30 -1.88 -9.73 -10.67
C HIS A 30 -2.49 -10.85 -9.83
N ASP A 31 -1.66 -11.52 -9.03
CA ASP A 31 -2.05 -12.65 -8.19
C ASP A 31 -2.41 -12.26 -6.75
N TRP A 32 -2.38 -10.95 -6.42
CA TRP A 32 -2.66 -10.47 -5.07
C TRP A 32 -4.08 -10.87 -4.60
N PRO A 33 -4.20 -11.73 -3.58
CA PRO A 33 -5.48 -12.35 -3.25
C PRO A 33 -6.36 -11.48 -2.36
N TYR A 34 -5.81 -10.41 -1.78
CA TYR A 34 -6.49 -9.61 -0.75
C TYR A 34 -7.28 -8.43 -1.35
N PRO A 35 -8.38 -8.01 -0.72
CA PRO A 35 -9.27 -6.96 -1.23
C PRO A 35 -8.81 -5.53 -0.90
N LEU A 36 -7.51 -5.34 -0.62
CA LEU A 36 -6.93 -4.06 -0.25
C LEU A 36 -5.71 -3.77 -1.12
N PRO A 37 -5.45 -2.49 -1.45
CA PRO A 37 -4.27 -2.11 -2.21
C PRO A 37 -2.99 -2.30 -1.37
N LEU A 38 -1.86 -2.34 -2.06
CA LEU A 38 -0.53 -2.41 -1.49
C LEU A 38 0.17 -1.07 -1.67
N ALA A 39 0.55 -0.43 -0.57
CA ALA A 39 1.25 0.85 -0.57
C ALA A 39 2.64 0.70 0.05
N PRO A 40 3.66 1.43 -0.43
CA PRO A 40 4.97 1.44 0.17
C PRO A 40 4.94 2.16 1.50
N ARG A 41 5.71 1.63 2.45
CA ARG A 41 5.89 2.27 3.75
C ARG A 41 6.53 3.65 3.57
N HIS A 42 5.94 4.65 4.21
CA HIS A 42 6.51 5.98 4.28
C HIS A 42 7.74 5.93 5.20
N PRO A 43 8.87 6.56 4.83
CA PRO A 43 10.10 6.53 5.64
C PRO A 43 9.87 7.14 7.03
N ASP A 44 9.08 8.20 7.07
CA ASP A 44 8.67 8.88 8.30
C ASP A 44 7.22 8.59 8.67
N ASP A 45 6.83 8.95 9.88
CA ASP A 45 5.43 8.97 10.30
C ASP A 45 5.06 10.42 10.66
N PRO A 46 4.41 11.18 9.76
CA PRO A 46 4.24 12.63 9.92
C PRO A 46 3.27 13.01 11.05
N MET A 47 2.60 12.04 11.69
CA MET A 47 1.69 12.26 12.83
C MET A 47 0.54 13.25 12.56
N ASN A 48 0.25 13.57 11.30
CA ASN A 48 -0.73 14.60 10.90
C ASN A 48 -2.20 14.09 10.88
N TYR A 49 -2.45 12.89 11.40
CA TYR A 49 -3.75 12.22 11.29
C TYR A 49 -4.65 12.32 12.54
N ALA A 50 -4.20 12.99 13.61
CA ALA A 50 -4.93 13.06 14.89
C ALA A 50 -6.38 13.58 14.75
N ARG A 51 -6.58 14.58 13.90
CA ARG A 51 -7.92 15.11 13.57
C ARG A 51 -8.81 14.03 12.94
N PHE A 52 -8.26 13.23 12.03
CA PHE A 52 -9.02 12.23 11.30
C PHE A 52 -9.35 11.02 12.18
N LEU A 53 -8.42 10.59 13.05
CA LEU A 53 -8.73 9.58 14.07
C LEU A 53 -10.00 9.94 14.86
N LYS A 54 -10.14 11.21 15.27
CA LYS A 54 -11.34 11.70 15.94
C LYS A 54 -12.59 11.65 15.06
N ILE A 55 -12.50 12.08 13.80
CA ILE A 55 -13.62 12.09 12.84
C ILE A 55 -14.12 10.66 12.57
N PHE A 56 -13.19 9.71 12.46
CA PHE A 56 -13.48 8.32 12.11
C PHE A 56 -13.61 7.38 13.32
N HIS A 57 -13.62 7.94 14.53
CA HIS A 57 -13.73 7.21 15.79
C HIS A 57 -12.68 6.08 15.93
N LEU A 58 -11.46 6.35 15.49
CA LEU A 58 -10.30 5.48 15.63
C LEU A 58 -9.35 5.99 16.72
N ASN A 59 -8.54 5.08 17.26
CA ASN A 59 -7.43 5.39 18.16
C ASN A 59 -6.09 4.96 17.57
N LEU A 60 -4.98 5.38 18.20
CA LEU A 60 -3.63 4.96 17.78
C LEU A 60 -3.45 3.43 17.79
N ALA A 61 -4.11 2.74 18.71
CA ALA A 61 -4.09 1.28 18.78
C ALA A 61 -4.81 0.59 17.60
N ASP A 62 -5.62 1.33 16.82
CA ASP A 62 -6.29 0.79 15.64
C ASP A 62 -5.40 0.76 14.40
N ARG A 63 -4.19 1.32 14.48
CA ARG A 63 -3.20 1.27 13.40
C ARG A 63 -2.70 -0.16 13.22
N THR A 64 -3.11 -0.80 12.13
CA THR A 64 -2.75 -2.19 11.84
C THR A 64 -1.51 -2.35 10.97
N ILE A 65 -1.08 -1.27 10.32
CA ILE A 65 0.15 -1.18 9.52
C ILE A 65 0.90 0.13 9.82
N PRO A 66 2.22 0.21 9.52
CA PRO A 66 2.94 1.47 9.50
C PRO A 66 2.26 2.50 8.59
N TYR A 67 2.63 3.77 8.77
CA TYR A 67 2.17 4.82 7.88
C TYR A 67 2.77 4.62 6.48
N VAL A 68 1.96 4.75 5.43
CA VAL A 68 2.32 4.47 4.03
C VAL A 68 2.12 5.69 3.14
N HIS A 69 2.77 5.71 1.98
CA HIS A 69 2.53 6.73 0.97
C HIS A 69 1.16 6.58 0.29
N ALA A 70 0.70 7.65 -0.38
CA ALA A 70 -0.54 7.64 -1.18
C ALA A 70 -0.38 6.98 -2.56
N GLN A 71 0.85 6.62 -2.95
CA GLN A 71 1.11 5.73 -4.08
C GLN A 71 0.76 4.29 -3.69
N PHE A 72 0.10 3.55 -4.58
CA PHE A 72 -0.26 2.16 -4.29
C PHE A 72 -0.49 1.34 -5.55
N SER A 73 -0.25 0.05 -5.41
CA SER A 73 -0.55 -0.97 -6.41
C SER A 73 -1.84 -1.69 -6.04
N TRP A 74 -2.67 -2.01 -7.01
CA TRP A 74 -4.03 -2.51 -6.78
C TRP A 74 -4.47 -3.47 -7.89
N ASN A 75 -5.42 -4.35 -7.57
CA ASN A 75 -6.21 -5.08 -8.55
C ASN A 75 -7.71 -4.87 -8.29
N TYR A 76 -8.55 -5.45 -9.15
CA TYR A 76 -10.01 -5.28 -9.14
C TYR A 76 -10.65 -5.62 -7.79
N ARG A 77 -10.00 -6.48 -6.96
CA ARG A 77 -10.50 -6.82 -5.62
C ARG A 77 -10.48 -5.62 -4.68
N ALA A 78 -9.58 -4.65 -4.91
CA ALA A 78 -9.48 -3.41 -4.14
C ALA A 78 -10.54 -2.36 -4.53
N TYR A 79 -11.38 -2.60 -5.54
CA TYR A 79 -12.39 -1.62 -5.99
C TYR A 79 -13.34 -1.12 -4.92
N PRO A 80 -13.87 -1.95 -4.00
CA PRO A 80 -14.69 -1.44 -2.90
C PRO A 80 -13.93 -0.43 -2.03
N PHE A 81 -12.67 -0.71 -1.70
CA PHE A 81 -11.80 0.21 -0.97
C PHE A 81 -11.58 1.51 -1.75
N LEU A 82 -11.26 1.42 -3.03
CA LEU A 82 -10.97 2.58 -3.89
C LEU A 82 -12.21 3.46 -4.10
N ARG A 83 -13.41 2.87 -4.22
CA ARG A 83 -14.68 3.63 -4.28
C ARG A 83 -14.93 4.35 -2.96
N HIS A 84 -14.67 3.69 -1.83
CA HIS A 84 -14.81 4.30 -0.52
C HIS A 84 -13.82 5.46 -0.33
N ALA A 85 -12.55 5.27 -0.71
CA ALA A 85 -11.55 6.33 -0.70
C ALA A 85 -11.96 7.53 -1.54
N LEU A 86 -12.40 7.30 -2.79
CA LEU A 86 -12.88 8.38 -3.65
C LEU A 86 -14.08 9.12 -3.07
N ALA A 87 -15.07 8.39 -2.53
CA ALA A 87 -16.24 8.99 -1.90
C ALA A 87 -15.84 9.87 -0.70
N LEU A 88 -14.89 9.39 0.10
CA LEU A 88 -14.37 10.10 1.26
C LEU A 88 -13.62 11.38 0.87
N MET A 89 -12.72 11.30 -0.12
CA MET A 89 -11.98 12.47 -0.60
C MET A 89 -12.92 13.53 -1.18
N ARG A 90 -14.02 13.12 -1.85
CA ARG A 90 -15.05 14.02 -2.39
C ARG A 90 -15.83 14.79 -1.33
N GLN A 91 -15.91 14.29 -0.10
CA GLN A 91 -16.55 15.00 1.01
C GLN A 91 -15.73 16.23 1.46
N GLY A 92 -14.45 16.33 1.06
CA GLY A 92 -13.61 17.48 1.34
C GLY A 92 -13.17 17.60 2.80
N TYR A 93 -13.28 16.52 3.59
CA TYR A 93 -12.72 16.45 4.95
C TYR A 93 -11.19 16.56 4.94
N PHE A 94 -10.57 16.04 3.89
CA PHE A 94 -9.13 16.02 3.69
C PHE A 94 -8.72 17.22 2.82
N LYS A 95 -8.09 18.22 3.45
CA LYS A 95 -7.55 19.43 2.81
C LYS A 95 -6.21 19.77 3.46
N GLY A 96 -5.24 20.23 2.67
CA GLY A 96 -3.89 20.57 3.14
C GLY A 96 -2.82 19.73 2.42
N ALA A 97 -1.57 19.77 2.87
CA ALA A 97 -0.54 18.88 2.36
C ALA A 97 -0.79 17.43 2.85
N ASN A 98 -0.47 16.43 2.02
CA ASN A 98 -0.48 14.99 2.31
C ASN A 98 -1.84 14.44 2.78
N PHE A 99 -2.94 15.07 2.36
CA PHE A 99 -4.28 14.75 2.83
C PHE A 99 -4.78 13.40 2.30
N ASP A 100 -4.42 13.10 1.06
CA ASP A 100 -4.74 11.87 0.36
C ASP A 100 -4.02 10.70 1.02
N GLU A 101 -2.74 10.86 1.33
CA GLU A 101 -1.93 9.91 2.08
C GLU A 101 -2.53 9.62 3.47
N THR A 102 -2.88 10.67 4.22
CA THR A 102 -3.52 10.50 5.52
C THR A 102 -4.86 9.77 5.42
N GLY A 103 -5.68 10.11 4.42
CA GLY A 103 -6.97 9.45 4.24
C GLY A 103 -6.86 7.99 3.83
N ILE A 104 -5.89 7.65 2.97
CA ILE A 104 -5.58 6.26 2.62
C ILE A 104 -5.15 5.48 3.86
N ASN A 105 -4.25 6.02 4.68
CA ASN A 105 -3.82 5.37 5.93
C ASN A 105 -4.99 5.11 6.88
N ILE A 106 -5.84 6.11 7.11
CA ILE A 106 -7.04 5.97 7.94
C ILE A 106 -7.93 4.83 7.42
N LEU A 107 -8.20 4.80 6.12
CA LEU A 107 -9.04 3.76 5.52
C LEU A 107 -8.40 2.37 5.60
N LEU A 108 -7.09 2.26 5.42
CA LEU A 108 -6.37 1.00 5.57
C LEU A 108 -6.43 0.48 7.01
N TRP A 109 -6.29 1.36 8.00
CA TRP A 109 -6.45 0.99 9.42
C TRP A 109 -7.89 0.61 9.77
N GLN A 110 -8.90 1.31 9.22
CA GLN A 110 -10.31 0.91 9.38
C GLN A 110 -10.57 -0.47 8.77
N ALA A 111 -9.98 -0.74 7.60
CA ALA A 111 -10.08 -2.02 6.92
C ALA A 111 -9.20 -3.12 7.54
N LYS A 112 -8.47 -2.81 8.62
CA LYS A 112 -7.55 -3.73 9.31
C LYS A 112 -6.52 -4.34 8.35
N ALA A 113 -6.00 -3.53 7.43
CA ALA A 113 -4.90 -3.92 6.54
C ALA A 113 -3.73 -4.48 7.35
N ASN A 114 -3.05 -5.49 6.84
CA ASN A 114 -1.93 -6.17 7.50
C ASN A 114 -0.73 -6.38 6.57
N HIS A 115 -0.76 -5.78 5.37
CA HIS A 115 0.30 -5.87 4.37
C HIS A 115 0.61 -4.48 3.84
N THR A 116 1.89 -4.25 3.55
CA THR A 116 2.43 -3.07 2.89
C THR A 116 3.53 -3.52 1.93
N LEU A 117 3.86 -2.70 0.93
CA LEU A 117 5.10 -2.92 0.18
C LEU A 117 6.28 -2.54 1.07
N CYS A 118 7.28 -3.43 1.09
CA CYS A 118 8.52 -3.25 1.85
C CYS A 118 9.41 -2.14 1.25
N GLN A 119 9.19 -1.81 -0.02
CA GLN A 119 10.04 -0.89 -0.78
C GLN A 119 9.83 0.55 -0.31
N VAL A 120 10.90 1.14 0.23
CA VAL A 120 11.01 2.57 0.49
C VAL A 120 10.89 3.28 -0.85
N ASP A 121 10.11 4.36 -0.82
CA ASP A 121 10.10 5.49 -1.73
C ASP A 121 11.09 5.40 -2.94
N PRO A 122 10.61 5.40 -4.20
CA PRO A 122 11.48 5.46 -5.38
C PRO A 122 12.41 6.69 -5.43
N TYR A 123 12.23 7.70 -4.57
CA TYR A 123 13.16 8.82 -4.41
C TYR A 123 14.45 8.48 -3.65
N PHE A 124 14.56 7.29 -3.04
CA PHE A 124 15.76 6.89 -2.29
C PHE A 124 16.50 5.70 -2.94
N ASP A 125 17.69 6.00 -3.43
CA ASP A 125 18.59 5.20 -4.29
C ASP A 125 19.31 4.03 -3.57
N TYR A 126 18.63 3.26 -2.70
CA TYR A 126 19.28 2.19 -1.91
C TYR A 126 18.53 0.85 -1.86
N LEU A 127 17.75 0.51 -2.89
CA LEU A 127 16.92 -0.72 -2.87
C LEU A 127 17.19 -1.76 -3.95
N SER A 128 18.25 -1.60 -4.76
CA SER A 128 18.63 -2.67 -5.70
C SER A 128 19.27 -3.88 -5.03
N GLU A 129 19.71 -3.81 -3.76
CA GLU A 129 20.36 -4.94 -3.08
C GLU A 129 19.44 -5.64 -2.05
N ILE A 130 18.57 -4.90 -1.34
CA ILE A 130 17.81 -5.45 -0.19
C ILE A 130 16.60 -6.31 -0.62
N ILE A 131 15.96 -6.00 -1.76
CA ILE A 131 14.77 -6.73 -2.21
C ILE A 131 15.10 -8.13 -2.71
N TRP A 132 16.24 -8.31 -3.39
CA TRP A 132 16.67 -9.62 -3.86
C TRP A 132 17.04 -10.54 -2.70
N ASP A 133 17.66 -10.00 -1.64
CA ASP A 133 17.99 -10.78 -0.45
C ASP A 133 16.73 -11.24 0.30
N TYR A 134 15.71 -10.38 0.42
CA TYR A 134 14.46 -10.73 1.11
C TYR A 134 13.55 -11.68 0.30
N LEU A 135 13.41 -11.48 -1.01
CA LEU A 135 12.63 -12.37 -1.87
C LEU A 135 13.34 -13.71 -2.09
N GLY A 136 14.68 -13.73 -2.17
CA GLY A 136 15.48 -14.94 -2.18
C GLY A 136 15.32 -15.74 -0.88
N LEU A 137 15.32 -15.08 0.29
CA LEU A 137 15.04 -15.74 1.57
C LEU A 137 13.62 -16.29 1.65
N PHE A 138 12.61 -15.55 1.18
CA PHE A 138 11.22 -16.03 1.17
C PHE A 138 11.03 -17.22 0.24
N GLY A 139 11.61 -17.21 -0.96
CA GLY A 139 11.60 -18.36 -1.87
C GLY A 139 12.24 -19.61 -1.23
N ILE A 140 13.38 -19.46 -0.58
CA ILE A 140 14.05 -20.54 0.16
C ILE A 140 13.16 -21.07 1.30
N ILE A 141 12.49 -20.19 2.06
CA ILE A 141 11.60 -20.60 3.15
C ILE A 141 10.42 -21.43 2.63
N TRP A 142 9.81 -21.06 1.50
CA TRP A 142 8.72 -21.87 0.92
C TRP A 142 9.21 -23.22 0.39
N ASP A 143 10.39 -23.27 -0.25
CA ASP A 143 11.00 -24.53 -0.69
C ASP A 143 11.31 -25.47 0.48
N TYR A 144 11.82 -24.92 1.60
CA TYR A 144 12.06 -25.70 2.82
C TYR A 144 10.75 -26.18 3.46
N LEU A 145 9.70 -25.35 3.52
CA LEU A 145 8.43 -25.74 4.11
C LEU A 145 7.66 -26.78 3.26
N GLY A 146 7.79 -26.71 1.94
CA GLY A 146 7.28 -27.74 1.01
C GLY A 146 8.03 -29.07 1.13
N LEU A 147 9.34 -29.04 1.37
CA LEU A 147 10.16 -30.26 1.55
C LEU A 147 9.83 -31.01 2.86
N PHE A 148 9.40 -30.30 3.90
CA PHE A 148 9.03 -30.87 5.20
C PHE A 148 7.52 -31.10 5.38
N GLY A 149 6.70 -30.85 4.34
CA GLY A 149 5.27 -31.16 4.35
C GLY A 149 4.46 -30.40 5.40
N ILE A 150 4.83 -29.16 5.69
CA ILE A 150 4.11 -28.31 6.68
C ILE A 150 2.95 -27.53 6.01
N ILE A 151 2.64 -27.78 4.74
CA ILE A 151 1.45 -27.25 4.05
C ILE A 151 0.78 -28.38 3.27
#